data_AF-A0AAW0W2Z6-F1
#
_entry.id   AF-A0AAW0W2Z6-F1
#
_cell.length_a   1.000
_cell.length_b   1.000
_cell.length_c   1.000
_cell.angle_alpha   90.00
_cell.angle_beta   90.00
_cell.angle_gamma   90.00
#
_symmetry.space_group_name_H-M   'P 1'
#
loop_
_entity.id
_entity.type
_entity.pdbx_description
1 polymer ?
#
loop_
_entity_poly.entity_id
_entity_poly.type
_entity_poly.pdbx_seq_one_letter_code
_entity_poly.pdbx_strand_id
1 'polypeptide(L)'
;MDNDKPEECKVCFNNYDEELRRPRTLPCGHTFCSQCIEDTIKNAQLTCPSCRAEHSATDATQFPISYTMEAVIKKLRSIQVTSVGTMSTKCGQDPTRSISKKLQSLVQEHKNSISNLIRECEEALSQLSKYQGQVRDWKTQHHQLQDRLYDLLEQNKAAIELLEQEDTSVLTMTTEGEAGKKQLQIMLENLNTVNTAQEVFTTTVEADHYNVEVEDWIQKCQELFPDVNTV
;
A
#
# COMPACT_ATOMS: atom_id res chain seq x y z
N MET A 1 20.16 -36.79 28.36
CA MET A 1 20.59 -35.84 27.31
C MET A 1 19.47 -35.79 26.31
N ASP A 2 18.83 -34.63 26.21
CA ASP A 2 17.48 -34.47 25.69
C ASP A 2 17.36 -34.85 24.20
N ASN A 3 16.32 -35.62 23.92
CA ASN A 3 15.95 -36.13 22.61
C ASN A 3 15.14 -35.04 21.85
N ASP A 4 15.69 -33.83 21.72
CA ASP A 4 15.04 -32.71 21.03
C ASP A 4 15.14 -32.93 19.52
N LYS A 5 14.04 -33.38 18.92
CA LYS A 5 13.94 -33.58 17.47
C LYS A 5 13.55 -32.25 16.81
N PRO A 6 14.46 -31.59 16.08
CA PRO A 6 14.20 -30.27 15.49
C PRO A 6 13.08 -30.27 14.44
N GLU A 7 12.70 -31.44 13.92
CA GLU A 7 11.61 -31.64 12.97
C GLU A 7 10.21 -31.78 13.60
N GLU A 8 10.10 -31.82 14.93
CA GLU A 8 8.85 -31.97 15.65
C GLU A 8 8.41 -30.67 16.35
N CYS A 9 7.10 -30.46 16.42
CA CYS A 9 6.53 -29.36 17.19
C CYS A 9 6.65 -29.63 18.70
N LYS A 10 7.15 -28.66 19.46
CA LYS A 10 7.34 -28.78 20.92
C LYS A 10 6.05 -28.82 21.75
N VAL A 11 4.88 -28.67 21.10
CA VAL A 11 3.57 -28.74 21.75
C VAL A 11 2.90 -30.09 21.49
N CYS A 12 2.74 -30.47 20.22
CA CYS A 12 2.04 -31.71 19.85
C CYS A 12 2.98 -32.89 19.54
N PHE A 13 4.29 -32.68 19.53
CA PHE A 13 5.32 -33.68 19.18
C PHE A 13 5.13 -34.34 17.81
N ASN A 14 4.40 -33.69 16.92
CA ASN A 14 4.24 -34.14 15.55
C ASN A 14 5.26 -33.46 14.64
N ASN A 15 5.67 -34.18 13.58
CA ASN A 15 6.49 -33.62 12.52
C ASN A 15 5.81 -32.42 11.85
N TYR A 16 6.58 -31.38 11.56
CA TYR A 16 6.11 -30.30 10.70
C TYR A 16 5.89 -30.79 9.26
N ASP A 17 4.91 -30.24 8.57
CA ASP A 17 4.63 -30.50 7.16
C ASP A 17 4.44 -29.19 6.39
N GLU A 18 4.23 -29.28 5.08
CA GLU A 18 4.12 -28.12 4.18
C GLU A 18 2.68 -27.56 4.10
N GLU A 19 1.72 -28.14 4.82
CA GLU A 19 0.29 -27.82 4.71
C GLU A 19 -0.33 -27.43 6.06
N LEU A 20 -0.68 -28.41 6.90
CA LEU A 20 -1.45 -28.22 8.14
C LEU A 20 -0.57 -27.87 9.33
N ARG A 21 0.65 -28.40 9.38
CA ARG A 21 1.59 -28.25 10.50
C ARG A 21 2.83 -27.49 10.07
N ARG A 22 2.67 -26.44 9.28
CA ARG A 22 3.78 -25.54 8.94
C ARG A 22 4.34 -24.85 10.19
N PRO A 23 5.67 -24.74 10.35
CA PRO A 23 6.29 -24.05 11.48
C PRO A 23 6.09 -22.54 11.35
N ARG A 24 5.56 -21.89 12.39
CA ARG A 24 5.35 -20.44 12.45
C ARG A 24 5.98 -19.84 13.69
N THR A 25 6.53 -18.65 13.55
CA THR A 25 7.32 -17.97 14.59
C THR A 25 6.51 -16.84 15.22
N LEU A 26 6.36 -16.89 16.54
CA LEU A 26 5.70 -15.84 17.33
C LEU A 26 6.60 -14.61 17.50
N PRO A 27 6.05 -13.43 17.85
CA PRO A 27 6.85 -12.22 18.10
C PRO A 27 7.92 -12.39 19.19
N CYS A 28 7.71 -13.31 20.14
CA CYS A 28 8.71 -13.66 21.14
C CYS A 28 9.85 -14.58 20.63
N GLY A 29 9.84 -14.98 19.35
CA GLY A 29 10.88 -15.80 18.72
C GLY A 29 10.68 -17.32 18.82
N HIS A 30 9.70 -17.79 19.59
CA HIS A 30 9.39 -19.23 19.67
C HIS A 30 8.59 -19.72 18.46
N THR A 31 8.83 -20.96 18.05
CA THR A 31 8.22 -21.54 16.84
C THR A 31 7.39 -22.78 17.18
N PHE A 32 6.17 -22.85 16.65
CA PHE A 32 5.23 -23.95 16.83
C PHE A 32 4.51 -24.26 15.51
N CYS A 33 3.82 -25.39 15.39
CA CYS A 33 3.08 -25.70 14.16
C CYS A 33 1.80 -24.87 14.08
N SER A 34 1.35 -24.59 12.85
CA SER A 34 0.16 -23.78 12.57
C SER A 34 -1.07 -24.26 13.34
N GLN A 35 -1.33 -25.57 13.36
CA GLN A 35 -2.41 -26.16 14.15
C GLN A 35 -2.31 -25.85 15.65
N CYS A 36 -1.14 -26.02 16.26
CA CYS A 36 -0.99 -25.76 17.69
C CYS A 36 -1.14 -24.27 18.04
N ILE A 37 -0.77 -23.38 17.13
CA ILE A 37 -1.00 -21.94 17.31
C ILE A 37 -2.51 -21.67 17.25
N GLU A 38 -3.19 -22.20 16.24
CA GLU A 38 -4.64 -22.06 16.07
C GLU A 38 -5.40 -22.54 17.33
N ASP A 39 -5.06 -23.74 17.82
CA ASP A 39 -5.69 -24.34 19.01
C ASP A 39 -5.42 -23.56 20.32
N THR A 40 -4.36 -22.75 20.35
CA THR A 40 -3.96 -21.97 21.53
C THR A 40 -4.58 -20.58 21.55
N ILE A 41 -5.04 -20.07 20.41
CA ILE A 41 -5.72 -18.77 20.33
C ILE A 41 -7.08 -18.86 21.03
N LYS A 42 -7.30 -17.97 22.00
CA LYS A 42 -8.58 -17.82 22.70
C LYS A 42 -8.93 -16.35 22.78
N ASN A 43 -10.15 -15.97 22.38
CA ASN A 43 -10.62 -14.58 22.39
C ASN A 43 -9.63 -13.60 21.71
N ALA A 44 -9.10 -13.99 20.55
CA ALA A 44 -8.10 -13.23 19.78
C ALA A 44 -6.75 -12.98 20.50
N GLN A 45 -6.43 -13.80 21.52
CA GLN A 45 -5.19 -13.73 22.26
C GLN A 45 -4.50 -15.10 22.30
N LEU A 46 -3.18 -15.10 22.12
CA LEU A 46 -2.30 -16.25 22.18
C LEU A 46 -1.28 -16.06 23.30
N THR A 47 -1.17 -17.02 24.21
CA THR A 47 -0.08 -17.10 25.19
C THR A 47 0.97 -18.10 24.71
N CYS A 48 2.22 -17.66 24.55
CA CYS A 48 3.31 -18.53 24.09
C CYS A 48 3.53 -19.71 25.06
N PRO A 49 3.46 -20.98 24.59
CA PRO A 49 3.68 -22.16 25.45
C PRO A 49 5.08 -22.24 26.07
N SER A 50 6.09 -21.62 25.46
CA SER A 50 7.48 -21.68 25.93
C SER A 50 7.84 -20.57 26.91
N CYS A 51 7.50 -19.31 26.62
CA CYS A 51 7.91 -18.16 27.45
C CYS A 51 6.75 -17.39 28.10
N ARG A 52 5.49 -17.80 27.86
CA ARG A 52 4.28 -17.17 28.39
C ARG A 52 4.04 -15.72 27.96
N ALA A 53 4.80 -15.20 26.99
CA ALA A 53 4.50 -13.91 26.37
C ALA A 53 3.13 -13.94 25.67
N GLU A 54 2.37 -12.86 25.78
CA GLU A 54 1.06 -12.72 25.17
C GLU A 54 1.14 -11.97 23.83
N HIS A 55 0.36 -12.44 22.86
CA HIS A 55 0.31 -11.90 21.50
C HIS A 55 -1.16 -11.84 21.04
N SER A 56 -1.56 -10.74 20.40
CA SER A 56 -2.88 -10.65 19.77
C SER A 56 -2.85 -11.30 18.39
N ALA A 57 -3.80 -12.21 18.12
CA ALA A 57 -3.99 -12.83 16.81
C ALA A 57 -5.38 -13.46 16.71
N THR A 58 -6.02 -13.36 15.54
CA THR A 58 -7.32 -14.01 15.29
C THR A 58 -7.18 -15.45 14.82
N ASP A 59 -6.06 -15.78 14.18
CA ASP A 59 -5.76 -17.09 13.61
C ASP A 59 -4.23 -17.25 13.49
N ALA A 60 -3.77 -18.47 13.21
CA ALA A 60 -2.36 -18.79 13.08
C ALA A 60 -1.70 -18.13 11.85
N THR A 61 -2.46 -17.70 10.84
CA THR A 61 -1.89 -17.16 9.59
C THR A 61 -1.23 -15.80 9.78
N GLN A 62 -1.60 -15.07 10.83
CA GLN A 62 -0.99 -13.80 11.22
C GLN A 62 0.47 -13.90 11.67
N PHE A 63 0.92 -15.11 12.02
CA PHE A 63 2.32 -15.34 12.37
C PHE A 63 3.11 -15.87 11.17
N PRO A 64 4.29 -15.32 10.87
CA PRO A 64 5.06 -15.71 9.69
C PRO A 64 5.51 -17.17 9.76
N ILE A 65 5.49 -17.84 8.60
CA ILE A 65 6.08 -19.17 8.42
C ILE A 65 7.61 -19.07 8.53
N SER A 66 8.20 -20.02 9.26
CA SER A 66 9.65 -20.16 9.39
C SER A 66 10.22 -21.01 8.25
N TYR A 67 10.45 -20.38 7.10
CA TYR A 67 11.02 -21.06 5.92
C TYR A 67 12.43 -21.63 6.18
N THR A 68 13.17 -21.05 7.12
CA THR A 68 14.48 -21.59 7.56
C THR A 68 14.32 -22.95 8.23
N MET A 69 13.30 -23.13 9.09
CA MET A 69 12.98 -24.42 9.70
C MET A 69 12.53 -25.44 8.64
N GLU A 70 11.69 -25.05 7.69
CA GLU A 70 11.27 -25.94 6.60
C GLU A 70 12.46 -26.44 5.78
N ALA A 71 13.40 -25.55 5.43
CA ALA A 71 14.61 -25.90 4.69
C ALA A 71 15.53 -26.86 5.48
N VAL A 72 15.66 -26.67 6.79
CA VAL A 72 16.44 -27.55 7.67
C VAL A 72 15.78 -28.94 7.75
N ILE A 73 14.47 -28.99 7.98
CA ILE A 73 13.70 -30.24 8.08
C ILE A 73 13.80 -31.06 6.79
N LYS A 74 13.70 -30.39 5.63
CA LYS A 74 13.85 -31.03 4.32
C LYS A 74 15.23 -31.68 4.14
N LYS A 75 16.29 -31.01 4.60
CA LYS A 75 17.66 -31.56 4.58
C LYS A 75 17.88 -32.71 5.56
N LEU A 76 17.25 -32.67 6.75
CA LEU A 76 17.36 -33.75 7.73
C LEU A 76 16.69 -35.04 7.21
N ARG A 77 15.53 -34.93 6.56
CA ARG A 77 14.84 -36.08 5.95
C ARG A 77 15.65 -36.77 4.86
N SER A 78 16.44 -36.03 4.08
CA SER A 78 17.28 -36.61 3.04
C SER A 78 18.49 -37.39 3.57
N ILE A 79 18.85 -37.23 4.86
CA ILE A 79 20.00 -37.90 5.47
C ILE A 79 19.60 -39.25 6.11
N GLN A 80 18.34 -39.46 6.48
CA GLN A 80 17.88 -40.62 7.26
C GLN A 80 17.66 -41.93 6.45
N VAL A 81 17.97 -41.98 5.15
CA VAL A 81 17.63 -43.12 4.26
C VAL A 81 18.67 -44.26 4.25
N THR A 82 19.72 -44.23 5.08
CA THR A 82 20.69 -45.35 5.16
C THR A 82 20.75 -45.99 6.54
N SER A 83 19.95 -47.03 6.78
CA SER A 83 20.26 -48.04 7.79
C SER A 83 19.78 -49.43 7.34
N VAL A 84 20.70 -50.25 6.82
CA VAL A 84 20.53 -51.71 6.76
C VAL A 84 21.74 -52.34 7.43
N GLY A 85 21.45 -53.29 8.33
CA GLY A 85 22.39 -53.92 9.25
C GLY A 85 23.43 -54.87 8.64
N THR A 86 24.47 -55.05 9.45
CA THR A 86 25.25 -56.26 9.76
C THR A 86 25.28 -57.43 8.76
N MET A 87 26.48 -57.74 8.23
CA MET A 87 27.29 -58.95 8.53
C MET A 87 28.32 -59.28 7.41
N SER A 88 29.60 -59.28 7.82
CA SER A 88 30.73 -60.17 7.47
C SER A 88 30.78 -60.92 6.12
N THR A 89 31.84 -60.71 5.35
CA THR A 89 33.01 -61.63 5.23
C THR A 89 34.00 -61.15 4.14
N LYS A 90 35.27 -61.53 4.33
CA LYS A 90 36.48 -61.06 3.63
C LYS A 90 36.42 -61.14 2.11
N CYS A 91 37.08 -60.19 1.43
CA CYS A 91 37.33 -60.25 -0.01
C CYS A 91 38.83 -60.10 -0.31
N GLY A 92 39.38 -61.10 -1.02
CA GLY A 92 40.65 -61.03 -1.72
C GLY A 92 40.49 -60.40 -3.11
N GLN A 93 41.63 -60.07 -3.71
CA GLN A 93 41.89 -59.22 -4.88
C GLN A 93 41.15 -59.62 -6.18
N ASP A 94 40.84 -58.63 -7.04
CA ASP A 94 41.08 -58.56 -8.52
C ASP A 94 40.06 -57.69 -9.34
N PRO A 95 40.37 -57.29 -10.60
CA PRO A 95 40.18 -55.94 -11.14
C PRO A 95 38.82 -55.66 -11.80
N THR A 96 38.42 -54.37 -11.78
CA THR A 96 37.29 -53.75 -12.52
C THR A 96 36.01 -54.59 -12.59
N ARG A 97 35.30 -54.67 -11.46
CA ARG A 97 33.98 -55.30 -11.36
C ARG A 97 32.94 -54.46 -12.13
N SER A 98 32.41 -55.00 -13.23
CA SER A 98 31.22 -54.45 -13.88
C SER A 98 30.09 -54.31 -12.87
N ILE A 99 29.47 -53.15 -12.83
CA ILE A 99 28.36 -52.86 -11.91
C ILE A 99 27.19 -53.81 -12.23
N SER A 100 26.56 -54.39 -11.21
CA SER A 100 25.43 -55.30 -11.37
C SER A 100 24.28 -54.66 -12.15
N LYS A 101 23.58 -55.42 -13.00
CA LYS A 101 22.42 -54.95 -13.79
C LYS A 101 21.37 -54.25 -12.95
N LYS A 102 21.18 -54.69 -11.69
CA LYS A 102 20.23 -54.09 -10.74
C LYS A 102 20.66 -52.71 -10.24
N LEU A 103 21.97 -52.47 -10.12
CA LEU A 103 22.48 -51.14 -9.77
C LEU A 103 22.45 -50.22 -10.99
N GLN A 104 22.69 -50.76 -12.20
CA GLN A 104 22.54 -50.00 -13.45
C GLN A 104 21.10 -49.55 -13.70
N SER A 105 20.10 -50.41 -13.44
CA SER A 105 18.69 -50.04 -13.55
C SER A 105 18.30 -48.94 -12.56
N LEU A 106 18.80 -49.04 -11.32
CA LEU A 106 18.56 -48.02 -10.29
C LEU A 106 19.18 -46.67 -10.67
N VAL A 107 20.42 -46.68 -11.18
CA VAL A 107 21.07 -45.46 -11.69
C VAL A 107 20.29 -44.84 -12.84
N GLN A 108 19.74 -45.65 -13.75
CA GLN A 108 18.94 -45.15 -14.87
C GLN A 108 17.60 -44.55 -14.40
N GLU A 109 16.96 -45.15 -13.40
CA GLU A 109 15.74 -44.62 -12.77
C GLU A 109 16.00 -43.25 -12.12
N HIS A 110 17.07 -43.14 -11.33
CA HIS A 110 17.49 -41.86 -10.75
C HIS A 110 17.83 -40.82 -11.81
N LYS A 111 18.52 -41.21 -12.90
CA LYS A 111 18.81 -40.30 -14.01
C LYS A 111 17.54 -39.75 -14.65
N ASN A 112 16.53 -40.59 -14.86
CA ASN A 112 15.25 -40.18 -15.42
C ASN A 112 14.51 -39.24 -14.45
N SER A 113 14.47 -39.59 -13.16
CA SER A 113 13.85 -38.76 -12.12
C SER A 113 14.49 -37.37 -12.03
N ILE A 114 15.83 -37.30 -12.01
CA ILE A 114 16.57 -36.03 -11.99
C ILE A 114 16.32 -35.23 -13.26
N SER A 115 16.29 -35.88 -14.43
CA SER A 115 16.02 -35.18 -15.70
C SER A 115 14.61 -34.57 -15.73
N ASN A 116 13.62 -35.26 -15.17
CA ASN A 116 12.26 -34.72 -15.04
C ASN A 116 12.22 -33.52 -14.09
N LEU A 117 12.88 -33.61 -12.93
CA LEU A 117 12.96 -32.50 -11.98
C LEU A 117 13.67 -31.27 -12.59
N ILE A 118 14.73 -31.47 -13.38
CA ILE A 118 15.40 -30.37 -14.10
C ILE A 118 14.41 -29.68 -15.04
N ARG A 119 13.66 -30.43 -15.84
CA ARG A 119 12.65 -29.87 -16.75
C ARG A 119 11.56 -29.09 -16.01
N GLU A 120 11.07 -29.63 -14.90
CA GLU A 120 10.08 -28.95 -14.05
C GLU A 120 10.65 -27.66 -13.44
N CYS A 121 11.90 -27.68 -12.99
CA CYS A 121 12.60 -26.48 -12.51
C CYS A 121 12.75 -25.43 -13.63
N GLU A 122 13.15 -25.83 -14.83
CA GLU A 122 13.27 -24.91 -15.99
C GLU A 122 11.92 -24.27 -16.34
N GLU A 123 10.84 -25.06 -16.33
CA GLU A 123 9.49 -24.56 -16.56
C GLU A 123 9.06 -23.56 -15.49
N ALA A 124 9.27 -23.87 -14.21
CA ALA A 124 8.98 -22.95 -13.10
C ALA A 124 9.80 -21.66 -13.20
N LEU A 125 11.09 -21.74 -13.54
CA LEU A 125 11.95 -20.57 -13.74
C LEU A 125 11.45 -19.71 -14.92
N SER A 126 11.00 -20.33 -16.01
CA SER A 126 10.41 -19.61 -17.14
C SER A 126 9.13 -18.87 -16.73
N GLN A 127 8.25 -19.51 -15.96
CA GLN A 127 7.03 -18.89 -15.46
C GLN A 127 7.34 -17.71 -14.52
N LEU A 128 8.28 -17.88 -13.60
CA LEU A 128 8.73 -16.81 -12.70
C LEU A 128 9.31 -15.63 -13.47
N SER A 129 10.11 -15.88 -14.51
CA SER A 129 10.65 -14.82 -15.37
C SER A 129 9.55 -14.01 -16.06
N LYS A 130 8.53 -14.71 -16.61
CA LYS A 130 7.37 -14.06 -17.23
C LYS A 130 6.58 -13.22 -16.23
N TYR A 131 6.28 -13.80 -15.06
CA TYR A 131 5.56 -13.09 -14.01
C TYR A 131 6.35 -11.88 -13.49
N GLN A 132 7.66 -12.00 -13.34
CA GLN A 132 8.53 -10.88 -12.98
C GLN A 132 8.46 -9.75 -14.02
N GLY A 133 8.36 -10.08 -15.32
CA GLY A 133 8.09 -9.11 -16.38
C GLY A 133 6.77 -8.37 -16.17
N GLN A 134 5.68 -9.12 -15.97
CA GLN A 134 4.35 -8.55 -15.72
C GLN A 134 4.32 -7.62 -14.50
N VAL A 135 4.97 -8.02 -13.40
CA VAL A 135 5.06 -7.19 -12.20
C VAL A 135 5.79 -5.87 -12.47
N ARG A 136 6.86 -5.89 -13.28
CA ARG A 136 7.54 -4.64 -13.70
C ARG A 136 6.64 -3.78 -14.56
N ASP A 137 5.92 -4.38 -15.51
CA ASP A 137 5.02 -3.65 -16.41
C ASP A 137 3.88 -2.99 -15.63
N TRP A 138 3.22 -3.73 -14.73
CA TRP A 138 2.20 -3.19 -13.84
C TRP A 138 2.75 -2.07 -12.97
N LYS A 139 3.95 -2.23 -12.39
CA LYS A 139 4.58 -1.18 -11.59
C LYS A 139 4.78 0.11 -12.41
N THR A 140 5.27 0.00 -13.64
CA THR A 140 5.44 1.14 -14.55
C THR A 140 4.10 1.80 -14.87
N GLN A 141 3.07 1.03 -15.19
CA GLN A 141 1.72 1.55 -15.48
C GLN A 141 1.13 2.28 -14.27
N HIS A 142 1.28 1.73 -13.08
CA HIS A 142 0.79 2.35 -11.85
C HIS A 142 1.53 3.65 -11.53
N HIS A 143 2.85 3.73 -11.77
CA HIS A 143 3.58 5.00 -11.65
C HIS A 143 3.07 6.05 -12.64
N GLN A 144 2.82 5.68 -13.91
CA GLN A 144 2.25 6.62 -14.89
C GLN A 144 0.86 7.13 -14.50
N LEU A 145 0.01 6.26 -13.96
CA LEU A 145 -1.30 6.66 -13.44
C LEU A 145 -1.16 7.59 -12.23
N GLN A 146 -0.22 7.30 -11.34
CA GLN A 146 0.09 8.14 -10.19
C GLN A 146 0.54 9.54 -10.64
N ASP A 147 1.46 9.64 -11.59
CA ASP A 147 1.93 10.93 -12.13
C ASP A 147 0.77 11.74 -12.73
N ARG A 148 -0.10 11.09 -13.51
CA ARG A 148 -1.28 11.75 -14.09
C ARG A 148 -2.28 12.23 -13.02
N LEU A 149 -2.45 11.47 -11.94
CA LEU A 149 -3.29 11.89 -10.82
C LEU A 149 -2.70 13.10 -10.09
N TYR A 150 -1.38 13.15 -9.92
CA TYR A 150 -0.71 14.32 -9.36
C TYR A 150 -0.89 15.56 -10.22
N ASP A 151 -0.73 15.43 -11.55
CA ASP A 151 -0.93 16.56 -12.47
C ASP A 151 -2.36 17.12 -12.39
N LEU A 152 -3.37 16.23 -12.34
CA LEU A 152 -4.77 16.64 -12.19
C LEU A 152 -5.05 17.30 -10.85
N LEU A 153 -4.44 16.80 -9.77
CA LEU A 153 -4.57 17.39 -8.44
C LEU A 153 -3.98 18.80 -8.43
N GLU A 154 -2.84 19.00 -9.07
CA GLU A 154 -2.19 20.31 -9.12
C GLU A 154 -3.00 21.31 -9.96
N GLN A 155 -3.54 20.88 -11.10
CA GLN A 155 -4.46 21.70 -11.90
C GLN A 155 -5.72 22.06 -11.12
N ASN A 156 -6.28 21.12 -10.35
CA ASN A 156 -7.45 21.38 -9.53
C ASN A 156 -7.18 22.39 -8.42
N LYS A 157 -6.02 22.31 -7.74
CA LYS A 157 -5.60 23.32 -6.75
C LYS A 157 -5.47 24.70 -7.38
N ALA A 158 -4.80 24.81 -8.53
CA ALA A 158 -4.67 26.08 -9.23
C ALA A 158 -6.04 26.67 -9.62
N ALA A 159 -6.99 25.82 -10.03
CA ALA A 159 -8.37 26.26 -10.30
C ALA A 159 -9.08 26.77 -9.03
N ILE A 160 -8.87 26.11 -7.88
CA ILE A 160 -9.42 26.57 -6.59
C ILE A 160 -8.82 27.94 -6.22
N GLU A 161 -7.51 28.13 -6.35
CA GLU A 161 -6.85 29.41 -6.07
C GLU A 161 -7.40 30.54 -6.96
N LEU A 162 -7.64 30.27 -8.24
CA LEU A 162 -8.26 31.25 -9.15
C LEU A 162 -9.70 31.60 -8.71
N LEU A 163 -10.49 30.61 -8.27
CA LEU A 163 -11.84 30.85 -7.78
C LEU A 163 -11.84 31.65 -6.46
N GLU A 164 -10.91 31.37 -5.54
CA GLU A 164 -10.77 32.13 -4.30
C GLU A 164 -10.34 33.58 -4.56
N GLN A 165 -9.47 33.80 -5.54
CA GLN A 165 -9.09 35.15 -5.98
C GLN A 165 -10.28 35.91 -6.58
N GLU A 166 -11.05 35.24 -7.44
CA GLU A 166 -12.25 35.81 -8.05
C GLU A 166 -13.30 36.15 -6.99
N ASP A 167 -13.59 35.25 -6.06
CA ASP A 167 -14.52 35.46 -4.94
C ASP A 167 -14.12 36.66 -4.08
N THR A 168 -12.82 36.78 -3.76
CA THR A 168 -12.29 37.93 -3.01
C THR A 168 -12.45 39.24 -3.78
N SER A 169 -12.21 39.21 -5.10
CA SER A 169 -12.39 40.38 -5.98
C SER A 169 -13.85 40.82 -6.03
N VAL A 170 -14.77 39.88 -6.25
CA VAL A 170 -16.22 40.13 -6.27
C VAL A 170 -16.70 40.64 -4.93
N LEU A 171 -16.26 40.05 -3.81
CA LEU A 171 -16.60 40.50 -2.47
C LEU A 171 -16.17 41.95 -2.24
N THR A 172 -14.92 42.26 -2.58
CA THR A 172 -14.39 43.63 -2.46
C THR A 172 -15.25 44.61 -3.26
N MET A 173 -15.52 44.28 -4.53
CA MET A 173 -16.31 45.13 -5.40
C MET A 173 -17.75 45.30 -4.90
N THR A 174 -18.35 44.24 -4.39
CA THR A 174 -19.69 44.30 -3.77
C THR A 174 -19.71 45.25 -2.58
N THR A 175 -18.73 45.15 -1.67
CA THR A 175 -18.66 46.03 -0.49
C THR A 175 -18.43 47.49 -0.86
N GLU A 176 -17.58 47.77 -1.85
CA GLU A 176 -17.37 49.13 -2.39
C GLU A 176 -18.65 49.68 -3.02
N GLY A 177 -19.34 48.87 -3.84
CA GLY A 177 -20.60 49.25 -4.48
C GLY A 177 -21.73 49.50 -3.48
N GLU A 178 -21.85 48.69 -2.44
CA GLU A 178 -22.82 48.90 -1.35
C GLU A 178 -22.55 50.21 -0.60
N ALA A 179 -21.28 50.51 -0.32
CA ALA A 179 -20.88 51.76 0.31
C ALA A 179 -21.21 52.98 -0.57
N GLY A 180 -20.84 52.93 -1.87
CA GLY A 180 -21.15 53.99 -2.84
C GLY A 180 -22.65 54.22 -2.99
N LYS A 181 -23.43 53.14 -3.12
CA LYS A 181 -24.90 53.21 -3.17
C LYS A 181 -25.49 53.88 -1.94
N LYS A 182 -24.99 53.54 -0.75
CA LYS A 182 -25.45 54.14 0.51
C LYS A 182 -25.14 55.65 0.55
N GLN A 183 -23.97 56.08 0.07
CA GLN A 183 -23.65 57.50 -0.03
C GLN A 183 -24.61 58.23 -0.99
N LEU A 184 -24.84 57.67 -2.18
CA LEU A 184 -25.82 58.26 -3.13
C LEU A 184 -27.22 58.37 -2.54
N GLN A 185 -27.67 57.38 -1.75
CA GLN A 185 -28.95 57.44 -1.05
C GLN A 185 -29.02 58.56 -0.01
N ILE A 186 -27.94 58.79 0.76
CA ILE A 186 -27.85 59.90 1.71
C ILE A 186 -27.89 61.24 0.97
N MET A 187 -27.15 61.36 -0.15
CA MET A 187 -27.09 62.58 -0.94
C MET A 187 -28.45 62.91 -1.56
N LEU A 188 -29.17 61.88 -2.05
CA LEU A 188 -30.53 62.05 -2.55
C LEU A 188 -31.49 62.57 -1.47
N GLU A 189 -31.40 62.05 -0.24
CA GLU A 189 -32.20 62.53 0.90
C GLU A 189 -31.85 63.98 1.27
N ASN A 190 -30.55 64.33 1.27
CA ASN A 190 -30.10 65.69 1.51
C ASN A 190 -30.65 66.65 0.45
N LEU A 191 -30.58 66.29 -0.84
CA LEU A 191 -31.13 67.10 -1.94
C LEU A 191 -32.66 67.28 -1.84
N ASN A 192 -33.38 66.35 -1.23
CA ASN A 192 -34.81 66.48 -0.97
C ASN A 192 -35.14 67.42 0.21
N THR A 193 -34.15 67.75 1.05
CA THR A 193 -34.34 68.50 2.30
C THR A 193 -33.65 69.88 2.32
N VAL A 194 -32.85 70.23 1.31
CA VAL A 194 -32.20 71.55 1.18
C VAL A 194 -33.23 72.69 1.05
N ASN A 195 -33.00 73.79 1.76
CA ASN A 195 -33.91 74.95 1.76
C ASN A 195 -33.20 76.29 1.51
N THR A 196 -31.86 76.31 1.50
CA THR A 196 -31.07 77.51 1.22
C THR A 196 -30.21 77.37 -0.03
N ALA A 197 -29.90 78.48 -0.69
CA ALA A 197 -29.04 78.48 -1.88
C ALA A 197 -27.63 77.94 -1.60
N GLN A 198 -27.11 78.15 -0.38
CA GLN A 198 -25.78 77.66 0.02
C GLN A 198 -25.77 76.15 0.28
N GLU A 199 -26.84 75.61 0.87
CA GLU A 199 -27.03 74.15 1.01
C GLU A 199 -27.13 73.48 -0.36
N VAL A 200 -27.97 74.02 -1.26
CA VAL A 200 -28.11 73.50 -2.64
C VAL A 200 -26.75 73.42 -3.33
N PHE A 201 -25.96 74.49 -3.30
CA PHE A 201 -24.65 74.51 -3.93
C PHE A 201 -23.71 73.44 -3.35
N THR A 202 -23.63 73.35 -2.01
CA THR A 202 -22.73 72.41 -1.33
C THR A 202 -23.12 70.97 -1.61
N THR A 203 -24.39 70.61 -1.44
CA THR A 203 -24.88 69.24 -1.66
C THR A 203 -24.80 68.83 -3.13
N THR A 204 -24.97 69.76 -4.08
CA THR A 204 -24.82 69.45 -5.52
C THR A 204 -23.37 69.14 -5.87
N VAL A 205 -22.40 69.93 -5.37
CA VAL A 205 -20.97 69.67 -5.60
C VAL A 205 -20.54 68.33 -5.00
N GLU A 206 -21.03 68.00 -3.81
CA GLU A 206 -20.79 66.70 -3.17
C GLU A 206 -21.41 65.55 -3.99
N ALA A 207 -22.65 65.72 -4.47
CA ALA A 207 -23.31 64.71 -5.31
C ALA A 207 -22.56 64.46 -6.62
N ASP A 208 -22.09 65.52 -7.30
CA ASP A 208 -21.32 65.40 -8.54
C ASP A 208 -20.00 64.64 -8.33
N HIS A 209 -19.31 64.85 -7.21
CA HIS A 209 -18.09 64.11 -6.88
C HIS A 209 -18.36 62.61 -6.72
N TYR A 210 -19.38 62.23 -5.94
CA TYR A 210 -19.73 60.82 -5.74
C TYR A 210 -20.31 60.16 -6.98
N ASN A 211 -20.97 60.91 -7.86
CA ASN A 211 -21.44 60.38 -9.15
C ASN A 211 -20.25 59.90 -9.99
N VAL A 212 -19.17 60.67 -10.08
CA VAL A 212 -17.95 60.26 -10.80
C VAL A 212 -17.33 59.02 -10.18
N GLU A 213 -17.20 58.96 -8.85
CA GLU A 213 -16.64 57.79 -8.16
C GLU A 213 -17.45 56.50 -8.43
N VAL A 214 -18.79 56.60 -8.44
CA VAL A 214 -19.66 55.46 -8.72
C VAL A 214 -19.64 55.09 -10.21
N GLU A 215 -19.56 56.05 -11.13
CA GLU A 215 -19.40 55.78 -12.56
C GLU A 215 -18.09 55.03 -12.86
N ASP A 216 -16.97 55.48 -12.26
CA ASP A 216 -15.67 54.82 -12.37
C ASP A 216 -15.73 53.39 -11.79
N TRP A 217 -16.41 53.22 -10.65
CA TRP A 217 -16.63 51.89 -10.06
C TRP A 217 -17.45 50.97 -10.98
N ILE A 218 -18.54 51.47 -11.59
CA ILE A 218 -19.35 50.71 -12.55
C ILE A 218 -18.51 50.27 -13.74
N GLN A 219 -17.70 51.16 -14.31
CA GLN A 219 -16.80 50.83 -15.41
C GLN A 219 -15.80 49.75 -14.99
N LYS A 220 -15.17 49.90 -13.82
CA LYS A 220 -14.23 48.91 -13.28
C LYS A 220 -14.90 47.53 -13.12
N CYS A 221 -16.15 47.46 -12.68
CA CYS A 221 -16.89 46.20 -12.63
C CYS A 221 -17.08 45.57 -14.02
N GLN A 222 -17.37 46.36 -15.05
CA GLN A 222 -17.53 45.84 -16.42
C GLN A 222 -16.21 45.31 -17.00
N GLU A 223 -15.09 45.95 -16.66
CA GLU A 223 -13.76 45.53 -17.10
C GLU A 223 -13.27 44.28 -16.37
N LEU A 224 -13.47 44.21 -15.05
CA LEU A 224 -13.05 43.06 -14.24
C LEU A 224 -13.94 41.84 -14.45
N PHE A 225 -15.24 42.04 -14.68
CA PHE A 225 -16.22 40.97 -14.75
C PHE A 225 -17.09 41.05 -16.02
N PRO A 226 -16.50 40.89 -17.21
CA PRO A 226 -17.20 41.08 -18.48
C PRO A 226 -18.37 40.11 -18.69
N ASP A 227 -18.32 38.93 -18.08
CA ASP A 227 -19.28 37.84 -18.30
C ASP A 227 -20.39 37.73 -17.23
N VAL A 228 -20.40 38.60 -16.20
CA VAL A 228 -21.39 38.53 -15.10
C VAL A 228 -22.85 38.64 -15.57
N ASN A 229 -23.09 39.22 -16.75
CA ASN A 229 -24.43 39.32 -17.34
C ASN A 229 -24.92 38.03 -18.04
N THR A 230 -24.14 36.94 -18.02
CA THR A 230 -24.48 35.68 -18.69
C THR A 230 -24.99 34.57 -17.76
N VAL A 231 -25.15 34.87 -16.46
CA VAL A 231 -25.61 33.91 -15.43
C VAL A 231 -27.08 34.13 -15.06
#